data_AF-A0ABD3X224-F1
#
_entry.id   AF-A0ABD3X224-F1
#
_cell.length_a   1.000
_cell.length_b   1.000
_cell.length_c   1.000
_cell.angle_alpha   90.00
_cell.angle_beta   90.00
_cell.angle_gamma   90.00
#
_symmetry.space_group_name_H-M   'P 1'
#
loop_
_entity.id
_entity.type
_entity.pdbx_description
1 polymer ?
#
loop_
_entity_poly.entity_id
_entity_poly.type
_entity_poly.pdbx_seq_one_letter_code
_entity_poly.pdbx_strand_id
1 'polypeptide(L)' 'MDFTAFIKLYFSLGLSYSEILCCLAINHKIVISMRTLKRRLTELRLYRRKYPSNILNVALYVAERCLIRSRTDQ' A
#
# COMPACT_ATOMS: atom_id res chain seq x y z
N MET A 1 2.29 17.51 -8.71
CA MET A 1 1.87 16.69 -7.55
C MET A 1 2.75 17.06 -6.37
N ASP A 2 2.17 17.15 -5.17
CA ASP A 2 2.89 17.46 -3.93
C ASP A 2 3.74 16.26 -3.46
N PHE A 3 4.80 16.52 -2.70
CA PHE A 3 5.70 15.50 -2.11
C PHE A 3 4.91 14.41 -1.36
N THR A 4 3.89 14.82 -0.62
CA THR A 4 2.98 13.94 0.11
C THR A 4 2.24 12.97 -0.80
N ALA A 5 1.86 13.43 -2.00
CA ALA A 5 1.13 12.62 -2.97
C ALA A 5 2.02 11.50 -3.55
N PHE A 6 3.30 11.79 -3.81
CA PHE A 6 4.25 10.77 -4.28
C PHE A 6 4.52 9.70 -3.23
N ILE A 7 4.67 10.07 -1.95
CA ILE A 7 4.81 9.09 -0.86
C ILE A 7 3.59 8.17 -0.79
N LYS A 8 2.37 8.73 -0.87
CA LYS A 8 1.13 7.95 -0.86
C LYS A 8 1.05 6.97 -2.02
N LEU A 9 1.36 7.45 -3.23
CA LEU A 9 1.37 6.64 -4.44
C LEU A 9 2.33 5.45 -4.30
N TYR A 10 3.60 5.71 -3.99
CA TYR A 10 4.59 4.66 -3.87
C TYR A 10 4.31 3.69 -2.72
N PHE A 11 3.75 4.18 -1.61
CA PHE A 11 3.32 3.32 -0.52
C PHE A 11 2.14 2.42 -0.93
N SER A 12 1.16 2.93 -1.67
CA SER A 12 0.02 2.14 -2.17
C SER A 12 0.43 1.07 -3.19
N LEU A 13 1.53 1.29 -3.92
CA LEU A 13 2.13 0.30 -4.81
C LEU A 13 2.84 -0.84 -4.06
N GLY A 14 2.94 -0.76 -2.72
CA GLY A 14 3.57 -1.79 -1.89
C GLY A 14 5.10 -1.70 -1.80
N LEU A 15 5.72 -0.78 -2.54
CA LEU A 15 7.17 -0.57 -2.61
C LEU A 15 7.77 -0.39 -1.22
N SER A 16 8.85 -1.11 -0.90
CA SER A 16 9.63 -1.00 0.34
C SER A 16 10.11 0.43 0.61
N TYR A 17 10.48 0.74 1.84
CA TYR A 17 10.97 2.08 2.17
C TYR A 17 12.21 2.48 1.34
N SER A 18 13.10 1.54 1.06
CA SER A 18 14.27 1.77 0.22
C SER A 18 13.89 2.06 -1.24
N GLU A 19 12.92 1.34 -1.77
CA GLU A 19 12.40 1.59 -3.13
C GLU A 19 11.69 2.93 -3.22
N ILE A 20 10.89 3.29 -2.21
CA ILE A 20 10.24 4.62 -2.15
C ILE A 20 11.29 5.74 -2.18
N LEU A 21 12.38 5.61 -1.41
CA LEU A 21 13.48 6.59 -1.45
C LEU A 21 14.13 6.67 -2.83
N CYS A 22 14.37 5.53 -3.46
CA CYS A 22 14.97 5.45 -4.78
C CYS A 22 14.07 6.12 -5.83
N CYS A 23 12.77 5.82 -5.83
CA CYS A 23 11.80 6.44 -6.73
C CYS A 23 11.67 7.95 -6.51
N LEU A 24 11.68 8.41 -5.26
CA LEU A 24 11.68 9.85 -4.94
C LEU A 24 12.93 10.56 -5.47
N ALA A 25 14.11 9.93 -5.34
CA ALA A 25 15.36 10.49 -5.82
C ALA A 25 15.44 10.52 -7.36
N ILE A 26 15.10 9.41 -8.03
CA ILE A 26 15.25 9.28 -9.49
C ILE A 26 14.17 10.08 -10.23
N ASN A 27 12.90 9.91 -9.86
CA ASN A 27 11.77 10.43 -10.65
C ASN A 27 11.40 11.87 -10.27
N HIS A 28 11.69 12.28 -9.03
CA HIS A 28 11.25 13.57 -8.49
C HIS A 28 12.40 14.44 -8.00
N LYS A 29 13.65 13.95 -8.05
CA LYS A 29 14.84 14.64 -7.51
C LYS A 29 14.72 15.02 -6.03
N ILE A 30 13.92 14.27 -5.27
CA ILE A 30 13.71 14.48 -3.83
C ILE A 30 14.59 13.49 -3.06
N VAL A 31 15.67 14.01 -2.47
CA VAL A 31 16.59 13.21 -1.65
C VAL A 31 16.29 13.45 -0.18
N ILE A 32 15.82 12.42 0.51
CA ILE A 32 15.52 12.45 1.94
C ILE A 32 16.11 11.23 2.64
N SER A 33 16.33 11.34 3.96
CA SER A 33 16.76 10.19 4.75
C SER A 33 15.61 9.20 5.00
N MET A 34 15.98 7.95 5.27
CA MET A 34 15.04 6.90 5.72
C MET A 34 14.23 7.33 6.95
N ARG A 35 14.86 8.07 7.88
CA ARG A 35 14.20 8.58 9.09
C ARG A 35 13.12 9.60 8.73
N THR A 36 13.41 10.51 7.79
CA THR A 36 12.44 11.49 7.29
C THR A 36 11.28 10.80 6.60
N LEU A 37 11.55 9.80 5.74
CA LEU A 37 10.49 9.02 5.09
C LEU A 37 9.58 8.33 6.11
N LYS A 38 10.16 7.63 7.09
CA LYS A 38 9.39 6.97 8.15
C LYS A 38 8.55 7.96 8.96
N ARG A 39 9.10 9.11 9.34
CA ARG A 39 8.36 10.16 10.06
C ARG A 39 7.16 10.64 9.24
N ARG A 40 7.34 10.90 7.95
CA ARG A 40 6.25 11.30 7.05
C ARG A 40 5.18 10.22 6.91
N LEU A 41 5.55 8.95 6.78
CA LEU A 41 4.60 7.85 6.75
C LEU A 41 3.77 7.77 8.05
N THR A 42 4.39 7.95 9.21
CA THR A 42 3.70 8.03 10.51
C THR A 42 2.74 9.21 10.59
N GLU A 43 3.16 10.41 10.18
CA GLU A 43 2.31 11.61 10.13
C GLU A 43 1.08 11.39 9.22
N LEU A 44 1.26 10.66 8.12
CA LEU A 44 0.20 10.30 7.18
C LEU A 44 -0.63 9.07 7.59
N ARG A 45 -0.35 8.47 8.75
CA ARG A 45 -0.96 7.23 9.24
C ARG A 45 -0.84 6.06 8.26
N LEU A 46 0.21 6.04 7.45
CA LEU A 46 0.51 5.00 6.48
C LEU A 46 1.39 3.92 7.13
N TYR A 47 0.73 2.92 7.70
CA TYR A 47 1.38 1.78 8.34
C TYR A 47 1.19 0.55 7.47
N ARG A 48 2.27 -0.22 7.29
CA ARG A 48 2.14 -1.56 6.70
C ARG A 48 1.42 -2.44 7.71
N ARG A 49 0.42 -3.20 7.27
CA ARG A 49 -0.19 -4.23 8.11
C ARG A 49 0.87 -5.29 8.43
N LYS A 50 1.12 -5.50 9.73
CA LYS A 50 2.10 -6.47 10.23
C LYS A 50 1.63 -7.92 10.03
N TYR A 51 0.32 -8.12 10.07
CA TYR A 51 -0.31 -9.40 9.80
C TYR A 51 -1.09 -9.25 8.49
N PRO A 52 -0.57 -9.77 7.37
CA PRO A 52 -1.43 -9.96 6.20
C PRO A 52 -2.58 -10.86 6.66
N SER A 53 -3.82 -10.48 6.33
CA SER A 53 -4.95 -11.41 6.46
C SER A 53 -4.56 -12.71 5.79
N ASN A 54 -4.79 -13.85 6.45
CA ASN A 54 -4.47 -15.14 5.85
C ASN A 54 -5.09 -15.18 4.45
N ILE A 55 -4.24 -15.31 3.42
CA ILE A 55 -4.66 -15.27 2.02
C ILE A 55 -5.76 -16.30 1.77
N LEU A 56 -5.72 -17.44 2.44
CA LEU A 56 -6.77 -18.45 2.39
C LEU A 56 -8.10 -17.92 2.91
N ASN A 57 -8.12 -17.22 4.04
CA ASN A 57 -9.34 -16.63 4.59
C ASN A 57 -9.91 -15.52 3.69
N VAL A 58 -9.04 -14.72 3.07
CA VAL A 58 -9.48 -13.70 2.10
C VAL A 58 -10.04 -14.36 0.84
N ALA A 59 -9.37 -15.38 0.31
CA ALA A 59 -9.82 -16.12 -0.87
C ALA A 59 -11.15 -16.84 -0.61
N LEU A 60 -11.30 -17.49 0.55
CA LEU A 60 -12.56 -18.13 0.96
C LEU A 60 -13.69 -17.12 1.08
N TYR A 61 -13.45 -15.97 1.73
CA TYR A 61 -14.46 -14.90 1.85
C TYR A 61 -14.91 -14.36 0.48
N VAL A 62 -13.97 -14.13 -0.43
CA VAL A 62 -14.28 -13.67 -1.80
C VAL A 62 -15.03 -14.75 -2.58
N ALA A 63 -14.58 -16.01 -2.50
CA ALA A 63 -15.23 -17.13 -3.18
C ALA A 63 -16.67 -17.33 -2.70
N GLU A 64 -16.90 -17.31 -1.38
CA GLU A 64 -18.24 -17.42 -0.79
C GLU A 64 -19.18 -16.32 -1.32
N ARG A 65 -18.70 -15.07 -1.35
CA ARG A 65 -19.49 -13.92 -1.84
C ARG A 65 -19.76 -13.95 -3.35
N CYS A 66 -18.83 -14.49 -4.15
CA CYS A 66 -19.01 -14.64 -5.60
C CYS A 66 -19.91 -15.83 -5.96
N LEU A 67 -19.87 -16.93 -5.21
CA LEU A 67 -20.68 -18.12 -5.44
C LEU A 67 -22.13 -17.96 -4.97
N ILE A 68 -22.39 -17.18 -3.91
CA ILE A 68 -23.77 -16.91 -3.45
C ILE A 68 -24.53 -16.04 -4.46
N ARG A 69 -23.83 -15.13 -5.15
CA ARG A 69 -24.46 -14.17 -6.06
C ARG A 69 -24.94 -14.77 -7.37
N SER A 70 -24.37 -15.91 -7.78
CA SER A 70 -24.76 -16.67 -8.97
C SER A 70 -25.98 -17.60 -8.76
N ARG A 71 -26.55 -17.67 -7.55
CA ARG A 71 -27.77 -18.46 -7.24
C ARG A 71 -29.05 -17.64 -7.14
N THR A 72 -28.95 -16.32 -7.14
CA THR A 72 -30.13 -15.41 -7.05
C THR A 72 -30.62 -14.89 -8.40
N ASP A 73 -30.03 -15.36 -9.50
CA ASP A 73 -30.47 -15.06 -10.87
C ASP A 73 -31.17 -16.28 -11.53
N GLN A 74 -31.88 -17.10 -10.75
CA GLN A 74 -32.84 -18.10 -11.24
C GLN A 74 -34.20 -17.91 -10.58
#